data_AF-A0ABD2MTE1-F1
#
_entry.id   AF-A0ABD2MTE1-F1
#
_cell.length_a   1.000
_cell.length_b   1.000
_cell.length_c   1.000
_cell.angle_alpha   90.00
_cell.angle_beta   90.00
_cell.angle_gamma   90.00
#
_symmetry.space_group_name_H-M   'P 1'
#
loop_
_entity.id
_entity.type
_entity.pdbx_description
1 polymer ?
#
loop_
_entity_poly.entity_id
_entity_poly.type
_entity_poly.pdbx_seq_one_letter_code
_entity_poly.pdbx_strand_id
1 'polypeptide(L)'
;MKPRPIWNNAEIKNIKHKLEAAEIIMRVKKDENSTELYKHLKNAFRESIESSVREQDSKYLKKATNKSKAIWEVINSKIKHNSTKDENKRELE
;
A
#
# COMPACT_ATOMS: atom_id res chain seq x y z
N MET A 1 10.58 19.52 8.95
CA MET A 1 10.28 18.50 7.92
C MET A 1 8.82 18.60 7.55
N LYS A 2 8.46 18.80 6.27
CA LYS A 2 7.04 18.80 5.87
C LYS A 2 6.50 17.36 5.91
N PRO A 3 5.29 17.13 6.44
CA PRO A 3 4.67 15.80 6.39
C PRO A 3 4.48 15.39 4.93
N ARG A 4 4.65 14.09 4.64
CA ARG A 4 4.38 13.57 3.30
C ARG A 4 2.91 13.82 2.97
N PRO A 5 2.57 14.20 1.73
CA PRO A 5 1.18 14.32 1.32
C PRO A 5 0.44 13.02 1.62
N ILE A 6 -0.77 13.09 2.16
CA ILE A 6 -1.65 11.93 2.24
C ILE A 6 -2.25 11.80 0.84
N TRP A 7 -1.74 10.84 0.06
CA TRP A 7 -1.96 10.76 -1.38
C TRP A 7 -3.36 10.21 -1.69
N ASN A 8 -4.24 11.11 -2.15
CA ASN A 8 -5.69 10.93 -2.27
C ASN A 8 -6.09 10.45 -3.69
N ASN A 9 -5.66 9.26 -4.13
CA ASN A 9 -6.04 8.73 -5.45
C ASN A 9 -7.50 8.22 -5.44
N ALA A 10 -8.33 8.71 -6.36
CA ALA A 10 -9.73 8.32 -6.49
C ALA A 10 -9.89 6.80 -6.76
N GLU A 11 -8.95 6.19 -7.49
CA GLU A 11 -8.93 4.74 -7.77
C GLU A 11 -8.68 3.91 -6.51
N ILE A 12 -7.73 4.32 -5.67
CA ILE A 12 -7.45 3.65 -4.38
C ILE A 12 -8.68 3.73 -3.48
N LYS A 13 -9.36 4.89 -3.43
CA LYS A 13 -10.62 5.04 -2.68
C LYS A 13 -11.71 4.10 -3.20
N ASN A 14 -11.87 4.00 -4.52
CA ASN A 14 -12.87 3.15 -5.13
C ASN A 14 -12.62 1.67 -4.81
N ILE A 15 -11.37 1.21 -4.94
CA ILE A 15 -11.03 -0.19 -4.60
C ILE A 15 -11.20 -0.43 -3.10
N LYS A 16 -10.88 0.55 -2.24
CA LYS A 16 -11.11 0.45 -0.79
C LYS A 16 -12.59 0.23 -0.46
N HIS A 17 -13.50 1.03 -1.03
CA HIS A 17 -14.93 0.86 -0.79
C HIS A 17 -15.45 -0.51 -1.27
N LYS A 18 -14.95 -0.99 -2.43
CA LYS A 18 -15.29 -2.32 -2.94
C LYS A 18 -14.77 -3.43 -2.02
N LEU A 19 -13.58 -3.27 -1.45
CA LEU A 19 -13.00 -4.21 -0.50
C LEU A 19 -13.80 -4.27 0.81
N GLU A 20 -14.22 -3.12 1.33
CA GLU A 20 -15.07 -3.03 2.53
C GLU A 20 -16.43 -3.72 2.30
N ALA A 21 -17.06 -3.49 1.15
CA ALA A 21 -18.30 -4.16 0.79
C ALA A 21 -18.10 -5.69 0.65
N ALA A 22 -17.02 -6.13 0.00
CA ALA A 22 -16.70 -7.56 -0.15
C ALA A 22 -16.38 -8.23 1.19
N GLU A 23 -15.77 -7.51 2.13
CA GLU A 23 -15.51 -8.02 3.48
C GLU A 23 -16.81 -8.30 4.24
N ILE A 24 -17.78 -7.38 4.14
CA ILE A 24 -19.11 -7.58 4.74
C ILE A 24 -19.79 -8.80 4.12
N ILE A 25 -19.78 -8.92 2.79
CA ILE A 25 -20.39 -10.05 2.08
C ILE A 25 -19.75 -11.38 2.50
N MET A 26 -18.41 -11.45 2.55
CA MET A 26 -17.69 -12.63 3.03
C MET A 26 -18.09 -13.00 4.45
N ARG A 27 -18.19 -12.01 5.36
CA ARG A 27 -18.56 -12.27 6.77
C ARG A 27 -20.01 -12.76 6.92
N VAL A 28 -20.92 -12.27 6.08
CA VAL A 28 -22.35 -12.62 6.12
C VAL A 28 -22.60 -13.98 5.46
N LYS A 29 -22.09 -14.18 4.23
CA LYS A 29 -22.36 -15.39 3.45
C LYS A 29 -21.51 -16.58 3.87
N LYS A 30 -20.24 -16.34 4.23
CA LYS A 30 -19.25 -17.37 4.62
C LYS A 30 -19.14 -18.53 3.63
N ASP A 31 -19.43 -18.27 2.35
CA ASP A 31 -19.27 -19.25 1.28
C ASP A 31 -17.90 -19.10 0.61
N GLU A 32 -17.51 -20.10 -0.16
CA GLU A 32 -16.19 -20.15 -0.82
C GLU A 32 -16.02 -19.02 -1.83
N ASN A 33 -17.08 -18.73 -2.61
CA ASN A 33 -17.09 -17.66 -3.61
C ASN A 33 -16.86 -16.26 -3.01
N SER A 34 -17.51 -15.94 -1.90
CA SER A 34 -17.36 -14.65 -1.21
C SER A 34 -15.99 -14.49 -0.56
N THR A 35 -15.42 -15.60 -0.06
CA THR A 35 -14.05 -15.64 0.45
C THR A 35 -13.04 -15.40 -0.67
N GLU A 36 -13.21 -16.03 -1.82
CA GLU A 36 -12.35 -15.88 -2.99
C GLU A 36 -12.43 -14.48 -3.59
N LEU A 37 -13.64 -13.92 -3.72
CA LEU A 37 -13.85 -12.54 -4.14
C LEU A 37 -13.13 -11.53 -3.22
N TYR A 38 -13.23 -11.71 -1.90
CA TYR A 38 -12.51 -10.87 -0.94
C TYR A 38 -10.99 -10.98 -1.10
N LYS A 39 -10.45 -12.21 -1.25
CA LYS A 39 -9.01 -12.42 -1.50
C LYS A 39 -8.55 -11.71 -2.78
N HIS A 40 -9.30 -11.85 -3.88
CA HIS A 40 -8.98 -11.19 -5.14
C HIS A 40 -8.98 -9.66 -5.01
N LEU A 41 -10.01 -9.08 -4.39
CA LEU A 41 -10.09 -7.63 -4.19
C LEU A 41 -8.99 -7.11 -3.25
N LYS A 42 -8.64 -7.89 -2.22
CA LYS A 42 -7.55 -7.55 -1.29
C LYS A 42 -6.20 -7.51 -2.01
N ASN A 43 -5.93 -8.48 -2.89
CA ASN A 43 -4.71 -8.52 -3.69
C ASN A 43 -4.68 -7.35 -4.69
N ALA A 44 -5.78 -7.11 -5.42
CA ALA A 44 -5.88 -5.99 -6.36
C ALA A 44 -5.68 -4.62 -5.66
N PHE A 45 -6.23 -4.46 -4.45
CA PHE A 45 -6.02 -3.24 -3.65
C PHE A 45 -4.55 -3.05 -3.28
N ARG A 46 -3.88 -4.11 -2.81
CA ARG A 46 -2.46 -4.08 -2.48
C ARG A 46 -1.61 -3.73 -3.71
N GLU A 47 -1.85 -4.38 -4.84
CA GLU A 47 -1.12 -4.13 -6.09
C GLU A 47 -1.31 -2.69 -6.58
N SER A 48 -2.53 -2.14 -6.46
CA SER A 48 -2.83 -0.75 -6.83
C SER A 48 -2.06 0.25 -5.96
N ILE A 49 -1.96 0.01 -4.65
CA ILE A 49 -1.15 0.84 -3.74
C ILE A 49 0.34 0.74 -4.12
N GLU A 50 0.86 -0.47 -4.29
CA GLU A 50 2.27 -0.68 -4.65
C GLU A 50 2.62 -0.01 -5.98
N SER A 51 1.74 -0.12 -6.97
CA SER A 51 1.90 0.53 -8.27
C SER A 51 1.91 2.06 -8.15
N SER A 52 0.95 2.62 -7.39
CA SER A 52 0.87 4.06 -7.15
C SER A 52 2.13 4.61 -6.46
N VAL A 53 2.66 3.88 -5.49
CA VAL A 53 3.92 4.24 -4.81
C VAL A 53 5.10 4.18 -5.79
N ARG A 54 5.21 3.13 -6.62
CA ARG A 54 6.27 3.02 -7.64
C ARG A 54 6.22 4.17 -8.65
N GLU A 55 5.03 4.54 -9.10
CA GLU A 55 4.87 5.64 -10.05
C GLU A 55 5.25 6.99 -9.43
N GLN A 56 4.95 7.19 -8.14
CA GLN A 56 5.36 8.37 -7.40
C GLN A 56 6.87 8.44 -7.18
N ASP A 57 7.50 7.34 -6.75
CA ASP A 57 8.96 7.24 -6.64
C ASP A 57 9.61 7.62 -7.98
N SER A 58 9.07 7.09 -9.09
CA SER A 58 9.54 7.42 -10.44
C SER A 58 9.39 8.91 -10.76
N LYS A 59 8.22 9.52 -10.48
CA LYS A 59 7.98 10.96 -10.69
C LYS A 59 8.91 11.83 -9.83
N TYR A 60 9.15 11.45 -8.58
CA TYR A 60 10.07 12.13 -7.67
C TYR A 60 11.50 12.09 -8.21
N LEU A 61 12.00 10.89 -8.55
CA LEU A 61 13.36 10.70 -9.07
C LEU A 61 13.59 11.42 -10.39
N LYS A 62 12.59 11.45 -11.28
CA LYS A 62 12.66 12.19 -12.56
C LYS A 62 12.80 13.71 -12.37
N LYS A 63 12.21 14.26 -11.30
CA LYS A 63 12.20 15.71 -11.02
C LYS A 63 13.31 16.16 -10.07
N ALA A 64 14.05 15.24 -9.45
CA ALA A 64 15.07 15.56 -8.47
C ALA A 64 16.32 16.18 -9.11
N THR A 65 16.73 17.35 -8.61
CA THR A 65 17.98 18.02 -9.03
C THR A 65 19.22 17.21 -8.64
N ASN A 66 19.20 16.55 -7.48
CA ASN A 66 20.24 15.62 -7.04
C ASN A 66 19.69 14.19 -7.01
N LYS A 67 19.96 13.44 -8.09
CA LYS A 67 19.46 12.07 -8.26
C LYS A 67 19.99 11.12 -7.20
N SER A 68 21.28 11.21 -6.87
CA SER A 68 21.92 10.31 -5.89
C SER A 68 21.31 10.45 -4.50
N LYS A 69 21.03 11.68 -4.05
CA LYS A 69 20.36 11.94 -2.78
C LYS A 69 18.91 11.40 -2.78
N ALA A 70 18.17 11.66 -3.85
CA ALA A 70 16.78 11.22 -3.97
C ALA A 70 16.64 9.69 -4.01
N ILE A 71 17.58 8.98 -4.68
CA ILE A 71 17.67 7.52 -4.66
C ILE A 71 17.90 7.03 -3.23
N TRP A 72 18.83 7.64 -2.51
CA TRP A 72 19.14 7.27 -1.13
C TRP A 72 17.93 7.45 -0.20
N GLU A 73 17.17 8.54 -0.35
CA GLU A 73 15.96 8.79 0.41
C GLU A 73 14.85 7.74 0.15
N VAL A 74 14.65 7.34 -1.12
CA VAL A 74 13.70 6.27 -1.48
C VAL A 74 14.10 4.95 -0.83
N ILE A 75 15.37 4.54 -0.97
CA ILE A 75 15.89 3.30 -0.37
C ILE A 75 15.72 3.32 1.15
N ASN A 76 16.14 4.41 1.80
CA ASN A 76 16.11 4.52 3.25
C ASN A 76 14.67 4.54 3.80
N SER A 77 13.71 5.07 3.02
CA SER A 77 12.30 5.01 3.38
C SER A 77 11.70 3.60 3.33
N LYS A 78 12.21 2.72 2.47
CA LYS A 78 11.79 1.30 2.38
C LYS A 78 12.40 0.47 3.51
N ILE A 79 13.66 0.73 3.85
CA ILE A 79 14.37 0.03 4.95
C ILE A 79 13.70 0.32 6.30
N LYS A 80 13.41 1.60 6.62
CA LYS A 80 12.71 1.96 7.86
C LYS A 80 11.34 1.32 7.99
N HIS A 81 10.65 1.09 6.88
CA HIS A 81 9.33 0.47 6.90
C HIS A 81 9.37 -1.05 7.16
N ASN A 82 10.51 -1.70 6.86
CA ASN A 82 10.74 -3.11 7.17
C ASN A 82 11.24 -3.32 8.60
N SER A 83 12.06 -2.43 9.16
CA SER A 83 12.53 -2.57 10.55
C SER A 83 11.38 -2.51 11.56
N THR A 84 10.38 -1.64 11.32
CA THR A 84 9.18 -1.55 12.17
C THR A 84 8.27 -2.79 12.07
N LYS A 85 8.35 -3.58 10.98
CA LYS A 85 7.59 -4.83 10.86
C LYS A 85 8.24 -5.98 11.63
N ASP A 86 9.57 -6.02 11.69
CA ASP A 86 10.30 -7.05 12.42
C ASP A 86 10.26 -6.82 13.95
N GLU A 87 10.26 -5.57 14.41
CA GLU A 87 10.08 -5.25 15.84
C GLU A 87 8.69 -5.68 16.35
N ASN A 88 7.62 -5.35 15.63
CA ASN A 88 6.26 -5.77 16.01
C ASN A 88 6.04 -7.30 15.95
N LYS A 89 6.89 -8.04 15.23
CA LYS A 89 6.80 -9.50 15.15
C LYS A 89 7.46 -10.19 16.36
N ARG A 90 8.45 -9.56 16.99
CA ARG A 90 9.14 -10.08 18.18
C ARG A 90 8.40 -9.82 19.49
N GLU A 91 7.54 -8.80 19.54
CA GLU A 91 6.72 -8.52 20.75
C GLU A 91 5.46 -9.41 20.87
N LEU A 92 5.17 -10.22 19.85
CA LEU A 92 4.02 -11.14 19.80
C LEU A 92 4.40 -12.63 19.97
N GLU A 93 5.66 -12.92 20.27
CA GLU A 93 6.18 -14.23 20.70
C GLU A 93 6.54 -14.19 22.19
#